data_AF-A0A519BIN4-F1
#
_entry.id   AF-A0A519BIN4-F1
#
_cell.length_a   1.000
_cell.length_b   1.000
_cell.length_c   1.000
_cell.angle_alpha   90.00
_cell.angle_beta   90.00
_cell.angle_gamma   90.00
#
_symmetry.space_group_name_H-M   'P 1'
#
loop_
_entity.id
_entity.type
_entity.pdbx_description
1 polymer ?
#
loop_
_entity_poly.entity_id
_entity_poly.type
_entity_poly.pdbx_seq_one_letter_code
_entity_poly.pdbx_strand_id
1 'polypeptide(L)'
;MKKNILAKTTEEFDRRFDEGEDITDLIDISKSAITRGGKKVRLTIDVSASLVQEIDDIRMKIGVDRGALVKIWLYERVKQEKGVQ
;
A
#
# COMPACT_ATOMS: atom_id res chain seq x y z
N MET A 1 -35.01 -1.04 -4.92
CA MET A 1 -33.76 -0.98 -4.14
C MET A 1 -33.67 -2.28 -3.35
N LYS A 2 -32.69 -3.16 -3.65
CA LYS A 2 -32.52 -4.42 -2.91
C LYS A 2 -32.10 -4.08 -1.48
N LYS A 3 -32.70 -4.73 -0.48
CA LYS A 3 -32.28 -4.59 0.92
C LYS A 3 -30.87 -5.17 1.04
N ASN A 4 -29.91 -4.36 1.50
CA ASN A 4 -28.56 -4.81 1.80
C ASN A 4 -28.65 -5.73 3.03
N ILE A 5 -28.36 -7.03 2.87
CA ILE A 5 -28.42 -8.00 3.96
C ILE A 5 -26.98 -8.19 4.41
N LEU A 6 -26.58 -7.47 5.46
CA LEU A 6 -25.24 -7.60 6.01
C LEU A 6 -25.00 -9.05 6.46
N ALA A 7 -23.79 -9.56 6.21
CA ALA A 7 -23.36 -10.82 6.79
C ALA A 7 -23.48 -10.76 8.33
N LYS A 8 -24.06 -11.79 8.94
CA LYS A 8 -24.31 -11.81 10.39
C LYS A 8 -23.04 -12.11 11.18
N THR A 9 -22.14 -12.90 10.61
CA THR A 9 -20.82 -13.22 11.19
C THR A 9 -19.75 -13.27 10.10
N THR A 10 -18.49 -13.18 10.51
CA THR A 10 -17.34 -13.27 9.60
C THR A 10 -17.24 -14.66 8.98
N GLU A 11 -17.55 -15.72 9.74
CA GLU A 11 -17.45 -17.09 9.24
C GLU A 11 -18.48 -17.39 8.13
N GLU A 12 -19.67 -16.77 8.20
CA GLU A 12 -20.68 -16.88 7.14
C GLU A 12 -20.20 -16.20 5.85
N PHE A 13 -19.55 -15.04 5.98
CA PHE A 13 -19.02 -14.28 4.86
C PHE A 13 -17.89 -15.04 4.16
N ASP A 14 -16.92 -15.55 4.92
CA ASP A 14 -15.77 -16.29 4.38
C ASP A 14 -16.24 -17.56 3.66
N ARG A 15 -17.18 -18.31 4.25
CA ARG A 15 -17.72 -19.53 3.60
C ARG A 15 -18.35 -19.24 2.25
N ARG A 16 -19.20 -18.23 2.15
CA ARG A 16 -19.90 -17.88 0.90
C ARG A 16 -18.94 -17.31 -0.16
N PHE A 17 -17.90 -16.61 0.27
CA PHE A 17 -16.83 -16.14 -0.61
C PHE A 17 -16.04 -17.32 -1.20
N ASP A 18 -15.65 -18.29 -0.35
CA ASP A 18 -14.92 -19.49 -0.77
C ASP A 18 -15.76 -20.42 -1.66
N GLU A 19 -17.09 -20.44 -1.46
CA GLU A 19 -18.07 -21.14 -2.29
C GLU A 19 -18.29 -20.47 -3.67
N GLY A 20 -17.71 -19.27 -3.89
CA GLY A 20 -17.80 -18.53 -5.15
C GLY A 20 -19.13 -17.81 -5.36
N GLU A 21 -19.90 -17.56 -4.29
CA GLU A 21 -21.16 -16.82 -4.36
C GLU A 21 -20.92 -15.30 -4.57
N ASP A 22 -21.91 -14.61 -5.15
CA ASP A 22 -21.89 -13.14 -5.25
C ASP A 22 -22.18 -12.51 -3.87
N ILE A 23 -21.12 -12.11 -3.18
CA ILE A 23 -21.15 -11.49 -1.85
C ILE A 23 -21.40 -9.96 -1.89
N THR A 24 -21.65 -9.38 -3.06
CA THR A 24 -21.79 -7.91 -3.22
C THR A 24 -22.95 -7.35 -2.39
N ASP A 25 -24.04 -8.11 -2.25
CA ASP A 25 -25.22 -7.76 -1.45
C ASP A 25 -25.01 -7.94 0.07
N LEU A 26 -23.85 -8.46 0.50
CA LEU A 26 -23.46 -8.64 1.90
C LEU A 26 -22.50 -7.55 2.41
N ILE A 27 -22.00 -6.70 1.51
CA ILE A 27 -21.01 -5.66 1.80
C ILE A 27 -21.70 -4.29 1.71
N ASP A 28 -21.46 -3.45 2.72
CA ASP A 28 -21.86 -2.04 2.67
C ASP A 28 -20.85 -1.21 1.86
N ILE A 29 -21.02 -1.20 0.54
CA ILE A 29 -20.18 -0.42 -0.39
C ILE A 29 -20.24 1.08 -0.05
N SER A 30 -21.31 1.57 0.57
CA SER A 30 -21.40 2.99 0.97
C SER A 30 -20.38 3.38 2.06
N LYS A 31 -19.90 2.41 2.83
CA LYS A 31 -18.84 2.56 3.83
C LYS A 31 -17.45 2.24 3.29
N SER A 32 -17.32 1.85 2.02
CA SER A 32 -16.02 1.60 1.39
C SER A 32 -15.28 2.92 1.17
N ALA A 33 -14.58 3.37 2.22
CA ALA A 33 -13.75 4.55 2.17
C ALA A 33 -12.34 4.18 1.69
N ILE A 34 -11.93 4.69 0.54
CA ILE A 34 -10.52 4.71 0.14
C ILE A 34 -9.81 5.76 1.01
N THR A 35 -9.47 5.40 2.24
CA THR A 35 -8.82 6.28 3.22
C THR A 35 -7.37 6.63 2.88
N ARG A 36 -6.80 5.97 1.86
CA ARG A 36 -5.39 6.11 1.44
C ARG A 36 -5.23 6.57 -0.02
N GLY A 37 -6.06 7.50 -0.48
CA GLY A 37 -5.65 8.37 -1.59
C GLY A 37 -4.56 9.35 -1.12
N GLY A 38 -3.41 8.84 -0.67
CA GLY A 38 -2.34 9.66 -0.12
C GLY A 38 -1.89 10.69 -1.15
N LYS A 39 -2.07 11.98 -0.83
CA LYS A 39 -1.62 13.09 -1.68
C LYS A 39 -0.16 12.85 -2.05
N LYS A 40 0.11 12.69 -3.35
CA LYS A 40 1.48 12.57 -3.85
C LYS A 40 2.16 13.93 -3.68
N VAL A 41 3.17 14.00 -2.82
CA VAL A 41 4.01 15.18 -2.64
C VAL A 41 5.31 14.95 -3.42
N ARG A 42 5.71 15.92 -4.25
CA ARG A 42 7.02 15.89 -4.91
C ARG A 42 8.08 16.46 -3.96
N LEU A 43 9.17 15.74 -3.81
CA LEU A 43 10.32 16.14 -3.01
C LEU A 43 11.51 16.40 -3.95
N THR A 44 12.07 17.61 -3.89
CA THR A 44 13.30 17.99 -4.60
C THR A 44 14.43 18.05 -3.57
N ILE A 45 15.55 17.35 -3.82
CA ILE A 45 16.67 17.25 -2.90
C ILE A 45 17.96 17.41 -3.70
N ASP A 46 18.90 18.20 -3.18
CA ASP A 46 20.26 18.26 -3.70
C ASP A 46 21.11 17.17 -3.04
N VAL A 47 21.80 16.38 -3.86
CA VAL A 47 22.65 15.26 -3.44
C VAL A 47 23.95 15.26 -4.25
N SER A 48 25.01 14.67 -3.69
CA SER A 48 26.29 14.56 -4.41
C SER A 48 26.18 13.60 -5.59
N ALA A 49 26.96 13.85 -6.64
CA ALA A 49 27.02 12.96 -7.82
C ALA A 49 27.50 11.54 -7.45
N SER A 50 28.44 11.42 -6.50
CA SER A 50 28.92 10.12 -6.00
C SER A 50 27.79 9.30 -5.41
N LEU A 51 26.94 9.91 -4.57
CA LEU A 51 25.83 9.21 -3.95
C LEU A 51 24.81 8.73 -4.98
N VAL A 52 24.52 9.52 -6.01
CA VAL A 52 23.61 9.11 -7.10
C VAL A 52 24.19 7.92 -7.87
N GLN A 53 25.50 7.90 -8.11
CA GLN A 53 26.17 6.79 -8.78
C GLN A 53 26.08 5.50 -7.96
N GLU A 54 26.35 5.57 -6.65
CA GLU A 54 26.23 4.42 -5.75
C GLU A 54 24.80 3.86 -5.71
N ILE A 55 23.79 4.75 -5.68
CA ILE A 55 22.37 4.36 -5.75
C ILE A 55 22.06 3.65 -7.09
N ASP A 56 22.60 4.17 -8.19
CA ASP A 56 22.40 3.58 -9.51
C ASP A 56 23.05 2.21 -9.65
N ASP A 57 24.24 2.02 -9.10
CA ASP A 57 24.91 0.72 -9.10
C ASP A 57 24.11 -0.34 -8.33
N ILE A 58 23.47 0.07 -7.21
CA ILE A 58 22.61 -0.80 -6.43
C ILE A 58 21.32 -1.09 -7.18
N ARG A 59 20.63 -0.07 -7.71
CA ARG A 59 19.34 -0.25 -8.38
C ARG A 59 19.47 -1.14 -9.63
N MET A 60 20.60 -1.08 -10.33
CA MET A 60 20.88 -1.93 -11.49
C MET A 60 20.99 -3.40 -11.11
N LYS A 61 21.60 -3.72 -9.96
CA LYS A 61 21.75 -5.10 -9.47
C LYS A 61 20.43 -5.73 -9.08
N ILE A 62 19.51 -4.95 -8.51
CA ILE A 62 18.21 -5.42 -8.03
C ILE A 62 17.07 -5.19 -9.03
N GLY A 63 17.32 -4.46 -10.12
CA GLY A 63 16.36 -4.22 -11.20
C GLY A 63 15.21 -3.28 -10.85
N VAL A 64 15.46 -2.21 -10.10
CA VAL A 64 14.40 -1.25 -9.69
C VAL A 64 14.70 0.19 -10.15
N ASP A 65 13.64 1.00 -10.21
CA ASP A 65 13.77 2.44 -10.46
C ASP A 65 14.40 3.18 -9.26
N ARG A 66 15.15 4.25 -9.54
CA ARG A 66 15.82 5.07 -8.51
C ARG A 66 14.82 5.58 -7.46
N GLY A 67 13.66 6.06 -7.90
CA GLY A 67 12.62 6.58 -7.01
C GLY A 67 12.02 5.51 -6.11
N ALA A 68 11.93 4.26 -6.59
CA ALA A 68 11.45 3.13 -5.79
C ALA A 68 12.45 2.79 -4.67
N LEU A 69 13.73 2.71 -5.01
CA LEU A 69 14.80 2.41 -4.04
C LEU A 69 14.88 3.50 -2.96
N VAL A 70 14.93 4.77 -3.36
CA VAL A 70 14.98 5.91 -2.42
C VAL A 70 13.75 5.93 -1.50
N LYS A 71 12.58 5.60 -2.02
CA LYS A 71 11.34 5.56 -1.22
C LYS A 71 11.40 4.49 -0.12
N ILE A 72 11.93 3.32 -0.43
CA ILE A 72 12.08 2.22 0.54
C ILE A 72 13.05 2.64 1.63
N TRP A 73 14.24 3.12 1.27
CA TRP A 73 15.23 3.53 2.26
C TRP A 73 14.75 4.69 3.15
N LEU A 74 14.06 5.68 2.58
CA LEU A 74 13.45 6.75 3.37
C LEU A 74 12.42 6.19 4.36
N TYR A 75 11.58 5.25 3.93
CA TYR A 75 10.60 4.62 4.80
C TYR A 75 11.26 3.83 5.95
N GLU A 76 12.26 3.00 5.63
CA GLU A 76 13.01 2.21 6.60
C GLU A 76 13.72 3.10 7.61
N ARG A 77 14.41 4.15 7.14
CA ARG A 77 15.11 5.11 8.01
C ARG A 77 14.14 5.84 8.92
N VAL A 78 13.01 6.32 8.39
CA VAL A 78 11.97 6.98 9.21
C VAL A 78 11.36 6.01 10.22
N LYS A 79 11.13 4.74 9.84
CA LYS A 79 10.59 3.72 10.75
C LYS A 79 11.56 3.45 11.90
N GLN A 80 12.85 3.30 11.61
CA GLN A 80 13.90 3.14 12.61
C GLN A 80 13.94 4.32 13.60
N GLU A 81 13.93 5.56 13.09
CA GLU A 81 13.96 6.76 13.93
C GLU A 81 12.70 6.94 14.78
N LYS A 82 11.54 6.46 14.32
CA LYS A 82 10.29 6.48 15.09
C LYS A 82 10.21 5.40 16.17
N GLY A 83 11.22 4.52 16.28
CA GLY A 83 11.25 3.47 17.30
C GLY A 83 10.09 2.48 17.20
N VAL A 84 9.44 2.37 16.03
CA VAL A 84 8.35 1.42 15.83
C VAL A 84 8.96 0.06 15.54
N GLN A 85 9.18 -0.70 16.62
CA GLN A 85 9.22 -2.16 16.57
C GLN A 85 7.87 -2.67 16.07
#